data_AF-D3B8U3-F1
#
_entry.id   AF-D3B8U3-F1
#
_cell.length_a   1.000
_cell.length_b   1.000
_cell.length_c   1.000
_cell.angle_alpha   90.00
_cell.angle_beta   90.00
_cell.angle_gamma   90.00
#
_symmetry.space_group_name_H-M   'P 1'
#
loop_
_entity.id
_entity.type
_entity.pdbx_description
1 polymer ?
#
loop_
_entity_poly.entity_id
_entity_poly.type
_entity_poly.pdbx_seq_one_letter_code
_entity_poly.pdbx_strand_id
1 'polypeptide(L)'
;MCSESHKLKFICFECNELMCSVCTLDHCKQQPKHLIHCHHVTKIKQSLNNIFKTEYANKNNHNHEESISNNDDESVFSKTMLSIWESLRSSTYRYQRLSTTENEIKQHFEQLHQYLIREEHKLQRDIINDKHTITNQIDYNINHLKNLLNIINIFNKLNSNNDNNSSYDNQSIISDTTTLYSTTIMESITTSSSLQSFINHNNQTLFNDHHDVFNIDELLKQHNNDSTSLLLDIIHKYNNQFNESTTKITDNNNLTLSSYKLSIKQPDFNQLNSIIEQSIKLDNIESTESINTTSITNNNDNKQSYIFTTHTSKGATLIITNNNSNSKSKSIEHIGDIKVIKGDSNMSVCYDGQDHIYLVNGLYISNRIDRFNIKTMKFERYHRLIGGYGMQVSSMIFKGSLYSVSYKVLES
;
A
#
# COMPACT_ATOMS: atom_id res chain seq x y z
N MET A 1 -17.18 -38.55 47.52
CA MET A 1 -16.47 -37.41 48.14
C MET A 1 -15.88 -37.86 49.46
N CYS A 2 -14.61 -37.58 49.73
CA CYS A 2 -13.94 -37.95 50.98
C CYS A 2 -14.65 -37.26 52.16
N SER A 3 -15.41 -38.03 52.95
CA SER A 3 -16.28 -37.53 54.02
C SER A 3 -15.54 -37.18 55.31
N GLU A 4 -14.23 -37.42 55.37
CA GLU A 4 -13.43 -37.25 56.57
C GLU A 4 -12.28 -36.29 56.33
N SER A 5 -11.92 -35.55 57.39
CA SER A 5 -10.91 -34.49 57.55
C SER A 5 -9.45 -34.89 57.23
N HIS A 6 -9.26 -35.75 56.25
CA HIS A 6 -7.95 -36.21 55.80
C HIS A 6 -7.39 -35.26 54.74
N LYS A 7 -6.14 -34.83 54.96
CA LYS A 7 -5.42 -33.96 54.01
C LYS A 7 -5.34 -34.63 52.64
N LEU A 8 -5.92 -33.99 51.62
CA LEU A 8 -5.77 -34.37 50.22
C LEU A 8 -4.31 -34.17 49.83
N LYS A 9 -3.68 -35.26 49.38
CA LYS A 9 -2.23 -35.28 49.12
C LYS A 9 -1.87 -35.94 47.79
N PHE A 10 -2.84 -36.57 47.12
CA PHE A 10 -2.64 -37.28 45.86
C PHE A 10 -3.59 -36.74 44.79
N ILE A 11 -3.18 -36.88 43.53
CA ILE A 11 -4.01 -36.62 42.35
C ILE A 11 -3.84 -37.78 41.36
N CYS A 12 -4.94 -38.24 40.76
CA CYS A 12 -4.92 -39.11 39.59
C CYS A 12 -5.04 -38.25 38.33
N PHE A 13 -4.06 -38.28 37.43
CA PHE A 13 -4.08 -37.46 36.21
C PHE A 13 -5.07 -37.97 35.14
N GLU A 14 -5.42 -39.26 35.16
CA GLU A 14 -6.41 -39.82 34.24
C GLU A 14 -7.84 -39.43 34.62
N CYS A 15 -8.15 -39.42 35.92
CA CYS A 15 -9.49 -39.05 36.41
C CYS A 15 -9.62 -37.59 36.83
N ASN A 16 -8.50 -36.88 36.95
CA ASN A 16 -8.42 -35.51 37.48
C ASN A 16 -9.06 -35.37 38.88
N GLU A 17 -8.89 -36.38 39.75
CA GLU A 17 -9.47 -36.43 41.09
C GLU A 17 -8.42 -36.25 42.19
N LEU A 18 -8.73 -35.42 43.19
CA LEU A 18 -7.92 -35.20 44.38
C LEU A 18 -8.30 -36.19 45.48
N MET A 19 -7.29 -36.85 46.07
CA MET A 19 -7.50 -37.96 46.99
C MET A 19 -6.61 -37.85 48.24
N CYS A 20 -7.13 -38.35 49.37
CA CYS A 20 -6.31 -38.69 50.52
C CYS A 20 -5.63 -40.05 50.30
N SER A 21 -4.72 -40.47 51.19
CA SER A 21 -4.03 -41.76 51.06
C SER A 21 -4.97 -42.96 51.01
N VAL A 22 -6.06 -42.93 51.79
CA VAL A 22 -7.06 -44.02 51.82
C VAL A 22 -7.84 -44.08 50.51
N CYS A 23 -8.38 -42.93 50.06
CA CYS A 23 -9.09 -42.86 48.79
C CYS A 23 -8.21 -43.21 47.59
N THR A 24 -6.91 -42.93 47.64
CA THR A 24 -5.97 -43.31 46.57
C THR A 24 -5.81 -44.82 46.47
N LEU A 25 -5.71 -45.52 47.60
CA LEU A 25 -5.62 -46.98 47.62
C LEU A 25 -6.91 -47.63 47.11
N ASP A 26 -8.06 -47.11 47.51
CA ASP A 26 -9.35 -47.64 47.04
C ASP A 26 -9.58 -47.33 45.55
N HIS A 27 -9.19 -46.14 45.09
CA HIS A 27 -9.19 -45.79 43.67
C HIS A 27 -8.31 -46.72 42.85
N CYS A 28 -7.08 -46.99 43.30
CA CYS A 28 -6.17 -47.89 42.59
C CYS A 28 -6.62 -49.36 42.65
N LYS A 29 -7.37 -49.79 43.67
CA LYS A 29 -8.01 -51.12 43.69
C LYS A 29 -9.12 -51.22 42.65
N GLN A 30 -9.91 -50.16 42.48
CA GLN A 30 -11.00 -50.11 41.50
C GLN A 30 -10.47 -49.94 40.07
N GLN A 31 -9.38 -49.19 39.90
CA GLN A 31 -8.74 -48.91 38.60
C GLN A 31 -7.21 -49.13 38.70
N PRO A 32 -6.73 -50.39 38.61
CA PRO A 32 -5.31 -50.71 38.78
C PRO A 32 -4.37 -50.00 37.80
N LYS A 33 -4.86 -49.69 36.59
CA LYS A 33 -4.08 -48.97 35.56
C LYS A 33 -3.78 -47.51 35.93
N HIS A 34 -4.55 -46.92 36.86
CA HIS A 34 -4.34 -45.53 37.27
C HIS A 34 -3.23 -45.37 38.30
N LEU A 35 -2.68 -46.46 38.84
CA LEU A 35 -1.63 -46.40 39.87
C LEU A 35 -0.40 -45.61 39.41
N ILE A 36 0.02 -45.77 38.15
CA ILE A 36 1.15 -45.04 37.56
C ILE A 36 0.85 -43.56 37.28
N HIS A 37 -0.43 -43.18 37.27
CA HIS A 37 -0.91 -41.82 37.03
C HIS A 37 -1.33 -41.12 38.33
N CYS A 38 -1.17 -41.78 39.48
CA CYS A 38 -1.46 -41.24 40.81
C CYS A 38 -0.18 -40.66 41.43
N HIS A 39 -0.11 -39.34 41.57
CA HIS A 39 1.08 -38.66 42.11
C HIS A 39 0.79 -37.98 43.44
N HIS A 40 1.73 -38.11 44.37
CA HIS A 40 1.72 -37.34 45.62
C HIS A 40 2.17 -35.90 45.39
N VAL A 41 1.57 -34.96 46.11
CA VAL A 41 1.82 -33.52 46.01
C VAL A 41 3.28 -33.14 46.24
N THR A 42 4.03 -33.86 47.09
CA THR A 42 5.47 -33.59 47.29
C THR A 42 6.31 -33.95 46.08
N LYS A 43 5.99 -35.06 45.37
CA LYS A 43 6.66 -35.41 44.12
C LYS A 43 6.39 -34.36 43.05
N ILE A 44 5.14 -33.90 42.94
CA ILE A 44 4.77 -32.81 42.01
C ILE A 44 5.57 -31.54 42.34
N LYS A 45 5.60 -31.13 43.61
CA LYS A 45 6.38 -29.96 44.06
C LYS A 45 7.88 -30.10 43.76
N GLN A 46 8.45 -31.27 43.98
CA GLN A 46 9.86 -31.55 43.69
C GLN A 46 10.15 -31.47 42.18
N SER A 47 9.31 -32.09 41.35
CA SER A 47 9.48 -32.02 39.90
C SER A 47 9.35 -30.60 39.37
N LEU A 48 8.35 -29.83 39.83
CA LEU A 48 8.19 -28.42 39.44
C LEU A 48 9.40 -27.56 39.84
N ASN A 49 9.96 -27.79 41.04
CA ASN A 49 11.15 -27.09 41.49
C ASN A 49 12.42 -27.49 40.71
N ASN A 50 12.48 -28.71 40.18
CA ASN A 50 13.63 -29.20 39.43
C ASN A 50 13.66 -28.66 37.99
N ILE A 51 12.50 -28.42 37.35
CA ILE A 51 12.41 -27.84 36.00
C ILE A 51 13.22 -26.54 35.89
N PHE A 52 13.10 -25.66 36.88
CA PHE A 52 13.82 -24.38 36.90
C PHE A 52 15.30 -24.52 37.28
N LYS A 53 15.72 -25.60 37.93
CA LYS A 53 17.14 -25.80 38.32
C LYS A 53 17.98 -26.35 37.19
N THR A 54 17.42 -27.20 36.34
CA THR A 54 18.13 -27.79 35.19
C THR A 54 18.58 -26.76 34.15
N GLU A 55 17.86 -25.63 34.00
CA GLU A 55 18.26 -24.57 33.08
C GLU A 55 19.49 -23.76 33.55
N TYR A 56 19.72 -23.64 34.86
CA TYR A 56 20.87 -22.91 35.41
C TYR A 56 22.16 -23.75 35.45
N ALA A 57 22.05 -25.08 35.55
CA ALA A 57 23.23 -25.96 35.58
C ALA A 57 23.90 -26.11 34.21
N ASN A 58 23.12 -26.10 33.12
CA ASN A 58 23.63 -26.29 31.75
C ASN A 58 24.39 -25.10 31.16
N LYS A 59 24.42 -23.93 31.83
CA LYS A 59 25.23 -22.79 31.40
C LYS A 59 26.64 -22.74 31.99
N ASN A 60 26.93 -23.50 33.05
CA ASN A 60 28.14 -23.28 33.86
C ASN A 60 29.14 -24.44 33.94
N ASN A 61 28.90 -25.62 33.35
CA ASN A 61 29.87 -26.72 33.42
C ASN A 61 30.07 -27.41 32.07
N HIS A 62 31.05 -26.93 31.29
CA HIS A 62 31.85 -27.83 30.47
C HIS A 62 32.89 -28.46 31.40
N ASN A 63 32.93 -29.79 31.44
CA ASN A 63 33.86 -30.65 32.19
C ASN A 63 33.36 -31.15 33.55
N HIS A 64 32.36 -32.02 33.53
CA HIS A 64 32.52 -33.34 34.15
C HIS A 64 31.40 -34.27 33.69
N GLU A 65 31.77 -35.37 33.04
CA GLU A 65 30.92 -36.54 32.87
C GLU A 65 30.66 -37.14 34.26
N GLU A 66 29.57 -36.74 34.91
CA GLU A 66 29.00 -37.50 36.01
C GLU A 66 27.63 -38.03 35.59
N SER A 67 27.64 -39.34 35.35
CA SER A 67 26.52 -40.28 35.35
C SER A 67 25.15 -39.66 35.65
N ILE A 68 24.37 -39.47 34.58
CA ILE A 68 22.92 -39.27 34.64
C ILE A 68 22.34 -40.51 35.31
N SER A 69 22.04 -40.41 36.61
CA SER A 69 21.23 -41.41 37.29
C SER A 69 19.86 -41.41 36.61
N ASN A 70 19.52 -42.51 35.94
CA ASN A 70 18.19 -42.80 35.41
C ASN A 70 17.15 -42.65 36.53
N ASN A 71 16.55 -41.48 36.65
CA ASN A 71 15.36 -41.29 37.45
C ASN A 71 14.17 -41.44 36.50
N ASP A 72 13.63 -42.66 36.43
CA ASP A 72 12.38 -43.05 35.76
C ASP A 72 11.12 -42.28 36.23
N ASP A 73 11.28 -41.25 37.07
CA ASP A 73 10.22 -40.48 37.71
C ASP A 73 10.16 -39.05 37.14
N GLU A 74 10.46 -38.87 35.85
CA GLU A 74 10.21 -37.60 35.16
C GLU A 74 8.69 -37.35 35.11
N SER A 75 8.23 -36.35 35.86
CA SER A 75 6.80 -36.09 36.02
C SER A 75 6.12 -35.78 34.69
N VAL A 76 4.84 -36.15 34.59
CA VAL A 76 3.96 -35.84 33.44
C VAL A 76 4.05 -34.36 33.03
N PHE A 77 4.18 -33.46 34.02
CA PHE A 77 4.33 -32.02 33.77
C PHE A 77 5.66 -31.65 33.11
N SER A 78 6.77 -32.29 33.48
CA SER A 78 8.09 -32.00 32.89
C SER A 78 8.13 -32.45 31.44
N LYS A 79 7.63 -33.66 31.15
CA LYS A 79 7.47 -34.18 29.78
C LYS A 79 6.55 -33.29 28.93
N THR A 80 5.43 -32.85 29.51
CA THR A 80 4.50 -31.94 28.83
C THR A 80 5.17 -30.61 28.52
N MET A 81 5.86 -29.99 29.49
CA MET A 81 6.56 -28.72 29.29
C MET A 81 7.65 -28.83 28.22
N LEU A 82 8.48 -29.87 28.25
CA LEU A 82 9.51 -30.11 27.22
C LEU A 82 8.88 -30.31 25.84
N SER A 83 7.80 -31.09 25.75
CA SER A 83 7.10 -31.30 24.48
C SER A 83 6.50 -30.00 23.92
N ILE A 84 5.96 -29.14 24.79
CA ILE A 84 5.44 -27.82 24.41
C ILE A 84 6.60 -26.92 23.96
N TRP A 85 7.71 -26.92 24.70
CA TRP A 85 8.89 -26.13 24.36
C TRP A 85 9.47 -26.52 23.00
N GLU A 86 9.66 -27.81 22.74
CA GLU A 86 10.16 -28.30 21.46
C GLU A 86 9.17 -28.02 20.31
N SER A 87 7.86 -28.16 20.57
CA SER A 87 6.81 -27.79 19.62
C SER A 87 6.83 -26.29 19.29
N LEU A 88 6.97 -25.44 20.30
CA LEU A 88 7.11 -23.98 20.13
C LEU A 88 8.36 -23.67 19.32
N ARG A 89 9.50 -24.22 19.69
CA ARG A 89 10.77 -24.00 19.00
C ARG A 89 10.72 -24.42 17.54
N SER A 90 10.20 -25.61 17.26
CA SER A 90 10.02 -26.13 15.89
C SER A 90 9.07 -25.26 15.08
N SER A 91 7.94 -24.86 15.67
CA SER A 91 6.96 -23.99 15.02
C SER A 91 7.55 -22.60 14.73
N THR A 92 8.32 -22.02 15.65
CA THR A 92 9.01 -20.75 15.46
C THR A 92 10.06 -20.84 14.35
N TYR A 93 10.86 -21.91 14.31
CA TYR A 93 11.84 -22.10 13.24
C TYR A 93 11.17 -22.24 11.88
N ARG A 94 10.07 -23.00 11.80
CA ARG A 94 9.27 -23.12 10.57
C ARG A 94 8.71 -21.77 10.14
N TYR A 95 8.15 -21.00 11.07
CA TYR A 95 7.64 -19.66 10.78
C TYR A 95 8.73 -18.73 10.24
N GLN A 96 9.91 -18.72 10.88
CA GLN A 96 11.04 -17.90 10.42
C GLN A 96 11.46 -18.28 9.00
N ARG A 97 11.58 -19.58 8.69
CA ARG A 97 11.88 -20.03 7.33
C ARG A 97 10.84 -19.58 6.32
N LEU A 98 9.55 -19.73 6.64
CA LEU A 98 8.47 -19.27 5.77
C LEU A 98 8.54 -17.76 5.53
N SER A 99 8.83 -16.99 6.58
CA SER A 99 8.99 -15.53 6.48
C SER A 99 10.20 -15.14 5.61
N THR A 100 11.32 -15.87 5.72
CA THR A 100 12.48 -15.66 4.84
C THR A 100 12.12 -15.94 3.38
N THR A 101 11.49 -17.08 3.07
CA THR A 101 11.06 -17.40 1.71
C THR A 101 10.05 -16.40 1.16
N GLU A 102 9.11 -15.94 1.98
CA GLU A 102 8.16 -14.88 1.59
C GLU A 102 8.91 -13.60 1.19
N ASN A 103 9.94 -13.21 1.94
CA ASN A 103 10.75 -12.03 1.64
C ASN A 103 11.59 -12.20 0.37
N GLU A 104 12.15 -13.38 0.12
CA GLU A 104 12.89 -13.69 -1.11
C GLU A 104 11.99 -13.56 -2.36
N ILE A 105 10.75 -14.06 -2.28
CA ILE A 105 9.76 -13.90 -3.36
C ILE A 105 9.51 -12.41 -3.62
N LYS A 106 9.28 -11.61 -2.57
CA LYS A 106 9.07 -10.16 -2.70
C LYS A 106 10.27 -9.47 -3.36
N GLN A 107 11.48 -9.79 -2.93
CA GLN A 107 12.71 -9.21 -3.47
C GLN A 107 12.90 -9.53 -4.95
N HIS A 108 12.59 -10.75 -5.41
CA HIS A 108 12.68 -11.12 -6.82
C HIS A 108 11.77 -10.27 -7.71
N PHE A 109 10.50 -10.10 -7.32
CA PHE A 109 9.56 -9.28 -8.08
C PHE A 109 9.90 -7.78 -8.02
N GLU A 110 10.46 -7.30 -6.90
CA GLU A 110 10.99 -5.94 -6.82
C GLU A 110 12.10 -5.71 -7.85
N GLN A 111 13.05 -6.64 -8.00
CA GLN A 111 14.11 -6.52 -9.00
C GLN A 111 13.55 -6.44 -10.44
N LEU A 112 12.56 -7.26 -10.77
CA LEU A 112 11.89 -7.21 -12.08
C LEU A 112 11.19 -5.87 -12.29
N HIS A 113 10.50 -5.37 -11.27
CA HIS A 113 9.84 -4.07 -11.32
C HIS A 113 10.83 -2.93 -11.56
N GLN A 114 11.96 -2.91 -10.84
CA GLN A 114 13.03 -1.92 -11.02
C GLN A 114 13.63 -1.96 -12.42
N TYR A 115 13.76 -3.15 -13.02
CA TYR A 115 14.21 -3.27 -14.40
C TYR A 115 13.21 -2.64 -15.39
N LEU A 116 11.92 -2.91 -15.21
CA LEU A 116 10.86 -2.34 -16.06
C LEU A 116 10.82 -0.81 -15.97
N ILE A 117 10.96 -0.24 -14.76
CA ILE A 117 11.06 1.20 -14.53
C ILE A 117 12.25 1.80 -15.30
N ARG A 118 13.41 1.12 -15.29
CA ARG A 118 14.59 1.60 -16.01
C ARG A 118 14.38 1.64 -17.52
N GLU A 119 13.77 0.62 -18.09
CA GLU A 119 13.47 0.60 -19.53
C GLU A 119 12.40 1.64 -19.90
N GLU A 120 11.42 1.90 -19.02
CA GLU A 120 10.48 3.02 -19.19
C GLU A 120 11.20 4.36 -19.27
N HIS A 121 12.04 4.68 -18.27
CA HIS A 121 12.80 5.94 -18.25
C HIS A 121 13.72 6.08 -19.45
N LYS A 122 14.34 4.99 -19.91
CA LYS A 122 15.20 4.97 -21.09
C LYS A 122 14.44 5.35 -22.37
N LEU A 123 13.21 4.85 -22.53
CA LEU A 123 12.35 5.22 -23.67
C LEU A 123 11.89 6.68 -23.58
N GLN A 124 11.66 7.20 -22.37
CA GLN A 124 11.20 8.57 -22.14
C GLN A 124 12.33 9.62 -22.17
N ARG A 125 13.59 9.21 -21.99
CA ARG A 125 14.73 10.11 -21.76
C ARG A 125 14.85 11.20 -22.82
N ASP A 126 14.86 10.81 -24.08
CA ASP A 126 15.11 11.75 -25.18
C ASP A 126 13.88 12.68 -25.36
N ILE A 127 12.66 12.17 -25.12
CA ILE A 127 11.43 12.99 -25.08
C ILE A 127 11.51 14.04 -23.96
N ILE A 128 11.95 13.65 -22.76
CA ILE A 128 12.09 14.56 -21.63
C ILE A 128 13.14 15.63 -21.92
N ASN A 129 14.28 15.26 -22.50
CA ASN A 129 15.33 16.20 -22.88
C ASN A 129 14.85 17.22 -23.94
N ASP A 130 14.09 16.76 -24.93
CA ASP A 130 13.50 17.63 -25.95
C ASP A 130 12.46 18.56 -25.32
N LYS A 131 11.59 18.04 -24.44
CA LYS A 131 10.62 18.87 -23.70
C LYS A 131 11.32 19.96 -22.90
N HIS A 132 12.41 19.63 -22.20
CA HIS A 132 13.18 20.60 -21.43
C HIS A 132 13.82 21.67 -22.32
N THR A 133 14.39 21.25 -23.46
CA THR A 133 14.95 22.18 -24.46
C THR A 133 13.88 23.14 -24.99
N ILE A 134 12.69 22.62 -25.31
CA ILE A 134 11.55 23.42 -25.78
C ILE A 134 11.07 24.37 -24.68
N THR A 135 10.95 23.91 -23.43
CA THR A 135 10.58 24.75 -22.28
C THR A 135 11.56 25.91 -22.12
N ASN A 136 12.86 25.64 -22.12
CA ASN A 136 13.88 26.68 -22.03
C ASN A 136 13.79 27.71 -23.17
N GLN A 137 13.52 27.24 -24.40
CA GLN A 137 13.35 28.13 -25.54
C GLN A 137 12.12 29.02 -25.39
N ILE A 138 11.02 28.47 -24.88
CA ILE A 138 9.79 29.23 -24.60
C ILE A 138 10.04 30.25 -23.52
N ASP A 139 10.67 29.87 -22.41
CA ASP A 139 11.00 30.80 -21.32
C ASP A 139 11.92 31.93 -21.81
N TYR A 140 12.91 31.60 -22.64
CA TYR A 140 13.76 32.60 -23.30
C TYR A 140 12.94 33.56 -24.17
N ASN A 141 12.06 33.04 -25.04
CA ASN A 141 11.23 33.85 -25.93
C ASN A 141 10.22 34.71 -25.15
N ILE A 142 9.68 34.20 -24.05
CA ILE A 142 8.77 34.93 -23.17
C ILE A 142 9.50 36.08 -22.48
N ASN A 143 10.72 35.86 -21.98
CA ASN A 143 11.53 36.93 -21.42
C ASN A 143 11.91 37.98 -22.46
N HIS A 144 12.24 37.56 -23.69
CA HIS A 144 12.48 38.47 -24.80
C HIS A 144 11.24 39.32 -25.11
N LEU A 145 10.05 38.70 -25.14
CA LEU A 145 8.77 39.40 -25.32
C LEU A 145 8.47 40.38 -24.18
N LYS A 146 8.72 40.01 -22.92
CA LYS A 146 8.58 40.93 -21.77
C LYS A 146 9.41 42.20 -21.96
N ASN A 147 10.67 42.05 -22.38
CA ASN A 147 11.54 43.21 -22.60
C ASN A 147 11.05 44.10 -23.75
N LEU A 148 10.57 43.52 -24.85
CA LEU A 148 9.97 44.30 -25.94
C LEU A 148 8.73 45.08 -25.48
N LEU A 149 7.86 44.46 -24.67
CA LEU A 149 6.68 45.13 -24.11
C LEU A 149 7.06 46.27 -23.17
N ASN A 150 8.11 46.11 -22.38
CA ASN A 150 8.64 47.18 -21.54
C ASN A 150 9.07 48.38 -22.40
N ILE A 151 9.78 48.16 -23.51
CA ILE A 151 10.17 49.24 -24.44
C ILE A 151 8.94 49.97 -24.98
N ILE A 152 7.91 49.23 -25.41
CA ILE A 152 6.64 49.79 -25.90
C ILE A 152 5.95 50.63 -24.82
N ASN A 153 5.87 50.12 -23.59
CA ASN A 153 5.26 50.82 -22.46
C ASN A 153 6.00 52.12 -22.13
N ILE A 154 7.34 52.09 -22.13
CA ILE A 154 8.17 53.29 -21.91
C ILE A 154 7.90 54.32 -23.01
N PHE A 155 7.91 53.91 -24.28
CA PHE A 155 7.64 54.81 -25.40
C PHE A 155 6.25 55.46 -25.30
N ASN A 156 5.22 54.67 -24.95
CA ASN A 156 3.88 55.19 -24.75
C ASN A 156 3.80 56.19 -23.59
N LYS A 157 4.51 55.93 -22.48
CA LYS A 157 4.60 56.85 -21.34
C LYS A 157 5.28 58.18 -21.72
N LEU A 158 6.36 58.13 -22.51
CA LEU A 158 7.08 59.32 -22.98
C LEU A 158 6.25 60.20 -23.92
N ASN A 159 5.41 59.60 -24.76
CA ASN A 159 4.55 60.33 -25.70
C ASN A 159 3.25 60.85 -25.05
N SER A 160 2.82 60.28 -23.93
CA SER A 160 1.58 60.65 -23.23
C SER A 160 1.74 61.90 -22.35
N ASN A 161 2.71 62.77 -22.62
CA ASN A 161 3.01 63.98 -21.85
C ASN A 161 1.96 65.10 -21.96
N ASN A 162 0.70 64.78 -22.26
CA ASN A 162 -0.42 65.68 -22.00
C ASN A 162 -1.60 64.92 -21.42
N ASP A 163 -2.04 65.41 -20.27
CA ASP A 163 -3.27 65.15 -19.53
C ASP A 163 -3.32 63.99 -18.52
N ASN A 164 -3.20 64.45 -17.27
CA ASN A 164 -3.95 64.05 -16.09
C ASN A 164 -3.59 62.74 -15.38
N ASN A 165 -3.12 62.93 -14.15
CA ASN A 165 -3.25 62.04 -12.99
C ASN A 165 -4.45 61.09 -13.11
N SER A 166 -4.18 59.82 -13.45
CA SER A 166 -5.09 58.74 -13.08
C SER A 166 -4.40 57.87 -12.04
N SER A 167 -5.05 57.89 -10.87
CA SER A 167 -4.83 57.08 -9.69
C SER A 167 -4.41 55.65 -10.03
N TYR A 168 -3.28 55.22 -9.47
CA TYR A 168 -2.94 53.80 -9.36
C TYR A 168 -4.00 53.12 -8.48
N ASP A 169 -4.98 52.48 -9.11
CA ASP A 169 -5.81 51.49 -8.42
C ASP A 169 -4.92 50.29 -8.10
N ASN A 170 -4.68 50.10 -6.80
CA ASN A 170 -4.09 48.91 -6.21
C ASN A 170 -4.97 47.70 -6.56
N GLN A 171 -4.71 47.05 -7.69
CA GLN A 171 -5.33 45.79 -8.03
C GLN A 171 -4.51 44.64 -7.44
N SER A 172 -5.20 43.80 -6.67
CA SER A 172 -4.66 42.80 -5.75
C SER A 172 -3.58 41.92 -6.36
N ILE A 173 -2.42 41.89 -5.71
CA ILE A 173 -1.35 40.93 -5.91
C ILE A 173 -1.90 39.53 -5.62
N ILE A 174 -2.16 38.75 -6.68
CA ILE A 174 -2.43 37.31 -6.54
C ILE A 174 -1.09 36.64 -6.25
N SER A 175 -1.03 35.94 -5.11
CA SER A 175 0.17 35.25 -4.66
C SER A 175 0.61 34.19 -5.66
N ASP A 176 1.90 34.22 -5.94
CA ASP A 176 2.67 33.34 -6.81
C ASP A 176 2.44 31.85 -6.46
N THR A 177 1.82 31.11 -7.39
CA THR A 177 1.61 29.65 -7.31
C THR A 177 2.66 28.95 -8.17
N THR A 178 3.89 28.98 -7.66
CA THR A 178 5.15 28.71 -8.36
C THR A 178 5.36 27.26 -8.81
N THR A 179 4.36 26.37 -8.76
CA THR A 179 4.47 24.96 -9.17
C THR A 179 3.79 24.61 -10.51
N LEU A 180 3.10 25.56 -11.14
CA LEU A 180 2.34 25.35 -12.40
C LEU A 180 2.86 26.14 -13.62
N TYR A 181 3.99 26.85 -13.48
CA TYR A 181 4.43 27.92 -14.39
C TYR A 181 4.46 27.53 -15.88
N SER A 182 5.06 26.39 -16.25
CA SER A 182 5.25 26.04 -17.66
C SER A 182 3.97 25.55 -18.36
N THR A 183 3.10 24.82 -17.66
CA THR A 183 1.88 24.26 -18.28
C THR A 183 0.86 25.36 -18.55
N THR A 184 0.67 26.28 -17.59
CA THR A 184 -0.30 27.38 -17.71
C THR A 184 0.09 28.39 -18.80
N ILE A 185 1.38 28.71 -18.96
CA ILE A 185 1.85 29.59 -20.03
C ILE A 185 1.65 28.92 -21.39
N MET A 186 1.99 27.64 -21.51
CA MET A 186 1.82 26.88 -22.75
C MET A 186 0.35 26.81 -23.17
N GLU A 187 -0.54 26.50 -22.23
CA GLU A 187 -1.99 26.52 -22.45
C GLU A 187 -2.47 27.90 -22.89
N SER A 188 -2.03 28.96 -22.22
CA SER A 188 -2.40 30.33 -22.59
C SER A 188 -1.91 30.72 -23.99
N ILE A 189 -0.69 30.33 -24.38
CA ILE A 189 -0.17 30.55 -25.74
C ILE A 189 -1.05 29.84 -26.78
N THR A 190 -1.41 28.58 -26.54
CA THR A 190 -2.21 27.79 -27.51
C THR A 190 -3.66 28.22 -27.59
N THR A 191 -4.23 28.76 -26.52
CA THR A 191 -5.63 29.21 -26.46
C THR A 191 -5.80 30.67 -26.91
N SER A 192 -4.73 31.46 -26.91
CA SER A 192 -4.77 32.84 -27.36
C SER A 192 -4.85 32.93 -28.89
N SER A 193 -5.87 33.62 -29.39
CA SER A 193 -6.06 33.82 -30.83
C SER A 193 -5.07 34.80 -31.47
N SER A 194 -4.42 35.64 -30.65
CA SER A 194 -3.45 36.64 -31.11
C SER A 194 -2.47 37.01 -30.01
N LEU A 195 -1.34 37.63 -30.40
CA LEU A 195 -0.34 38.16 -29.46
C LEU A 195 -0.96 39.17 -28.48
N GLN A 196 -1.82 40.09 -28.97
CA GLN A 196 -2.48 41.06 -28.11
C GLN A 196 -3.42 40.39 -27.10
N SER A 197 -4.17 39.37 -27.55
CA SER A 197 -5.03 38.58 -26.66
C SER A 197 -4.19 37.91 -25.58
N PHE A 198 -3.08 37.27 -25.96
CA PHE A 198 -2.15 36.64 -25.03
C PHE A 198 -1.60 37.61 -23.98
N ILE A 199 -1.13 38.78 -24.43
CA ILE A 199 -0.60 39.82 -23.53
C ILE A 199 -1.68 40.28 -22.56
N ASN A 200 -2.88 40.60 -23.05
CA ASN A 200 -3.98 41.09 -22.21
C ASN A 200 -4.41 40.05 -21.16
N HIS A 201 -4.52 38.78 -21.54
CA HIS A 201 -4.91 37.71 -20.62
C HIS A 201 -3.86 37.45 -19.53
N ASN A 202 -2.58 37.71 -19.81
CA ASN A 202 -1.48 37.49 -18.87
C ASN A 202 -0.91 38.80 -18.29
N ASN A 203 -1.60 39.93 -18.46
CA ASN A 203 -1.07 41.23 -18.09
C ASN A 203 -0.88 41.37 -16.58
N GLN A 204 -1.74 40.72 -15.79
CA GLN A 204 -1.68 40.76 -14.31
C GLN A 204 -0.69 39.78 -13.70
N THR A 205 -0.17 38.84 -14.49
CA THR A 205 0.72 37.76 -14.03
C THR A 205 2.07 37.84 -14.71
N LEU A 206 2.16 37.42 -15.97
CA LEU A 206 3.41 37.26 -16.71
C LEU A 206 4.07 38.61 -17.05
N PHE A 207 3.26 39.63 -17.31
CA PHE A 207 3.72 40.94 -17.78
C PHE A 207 3.55 42.06 -16.74
N ASN A 208 3.14 41.76 -15.50
CA ASN A 208 2.89 42.75 -14.44
C ASN A 208 4.16 43.14 -13.66
N ASP A 209 5.28 42.47 -13.91
CA ASP A 209 6.51 42.77 -13.20
C ASP A 209 7.01 44.16 -13.61
N HIS A 210 6.92 45.09 -12.66
CA HIS A 210 7.56 46.40 -12.69
C HIS A 210 9.09 46.27 -12.53
N HIS A 211 9.68 45.24 -13.14
CA HIS A 211 11.11 45.08 -13.21
C HIS A 211 11.63 46.13 -14.17
N ASP A 212 12.16 47.21 -13.60
CA ASP A 212 12.81 48.28 -14.33
C ASP A 212 14.19 47.79 -14.84
N VAL A 213 14.16 46.91 -15.86
CA VAL A 213 15.35 46.25 -16.44
C VAL A 213 16.38 47.27 -16.94
N PHE A 214 15.95 48.48 -17.28
CA PHE A 214 16.80 49.52 -17.85
C PHE A 214 17.08 50.69 -16.90
N ASN A 215 16.59 50.65 -15.66
CA ASN A 215 16.65 51.77 -14.70
C ASN A 215 16.19 53.09 -15.34
N ILE A 216 14.94 53.11 -15.80
CA ILE A 216 14.36 54.16 -16.62
C ILE A 216 14.41 55.52 -15.93
N ASP A 217 14.28 55.56 -14.60
CA ASP A 217 14.39 56.80 -13.82
C ASP A 217 15.81 57.42 -13.89
N GLU A 218 16.85 56.60 -14.03
CA GLU A 218 18.22 57.07 -14.23
C GLU A 218 18.43 57.56 -15.68
N LEU A 219 17.88 56.82 -16.64
CA LEU A 219 17.98 57.18 -18.07
C LEU A 219 17.22 58.47 -18.41
N LEU A 220 16.07 58.70 -17.80
CA LEU A 220 15.29 59.95 -17.93
C LEU A 220 16.09 61.18 -17.49
N LYS A 221 16.90 61.05 -16.42
CA LYS A 221 17.77 62.12 -15.91
C LYS A 221 18.95 62.42 -16.83
N GLN A 222 19.49 61.41 -17.50
CA GLN A 222 20.66 61.54 -18.37
C GLN A 222 20.33 62.21 -19.70
N HIS A 223 19.13 62.00 -20.24
CA HIS A 223 18.75 62.46 -21.58
C HIS A 223 17.91 63.76 -21.59
N ASN A 224 17.82 64.50 -20.48
CA ASN A 224 17.08 65.78 -20.38
C ASN A 224 15.65 65.74 -20.98
N ASN A 225 14.94 64.61 -20.83
CA ASN A 225 13.62 64.37 -21.43
C ASN A 225 13.55 64.40 -22.98
N ASP A 226 14.69 64.27 -23.70
CA ASP A 226 14.65 63.99 -25.13
C ASP A 226 14.22 62.53 -25.36
N SER A 227 12.95 62.36 -25.70
CA SER A 227 12.32 61.06 -25.94
C SER A 227 12.97 60.28 -27.07
N THR A 228 13.58 60.97 -28.05
CA THR A 228 14.18 60.33 -29.23
C THR A 228 15.52 59.69 -28.87
N SER A 229 16.40 60.45 -28.19
CA SER A 229 17.70 59.95 -27.74
C SER A 229 17.55 58.84 -26.69
N LEU A 230 16.57 58.98 -25.78
CA LEU A 230 16.26 57.96 -24.78
C LEU A 230 15.78 56.65 -25.40
N LEU A 231 14.89 56.72 -26.40
CA LEU A 231 14.42 55.54 -27.12
C LEU A 231 15.57 54.82 -27.84
N LEU A 232 16.46 55.57 -28.50
CA LEU A 232 17.63 55.00 -29.17
C LEU A 232 18.58 54.30 -28.19
N ASP A 233 18.80 54.88 -27.01
CA ASP A 233 19.65 54.28 -25.97
C ASP A 233 19.03 52.99 -25.39
N ILE A 234 17.71 52.97 -25.15
CA ILE A 234 16.99 51.78 -24.72
C ILE A 234 17.07 50.66 -25.77
N ILE A 235 16.85 50.99 -27.06
CA ILE A 235 16.97 50.03 -28.16
C ILE A 235 18.41 49.52 -28.27
N HIS A 236 19.40 50.38 -28.11
CA HIS A 236 20.81 50.00 -28.14
C HIS A 236 21.16 49.05 -26.99
N LYS A 237 20.72 49.33 -25.76
CA LYS A 237 20.90 48.46 -24.58
C LYS A 237 20.21 47.10 -24.76
N TYR A 238 18.97 47.12 -25.25
CA TYR A 238 18.23 45.90 -25.59
C TYR A 238 18.98 45.05 -26.62
N ASN A 239 19.43 45.67 -27.72
CA ASN A 239 20.17 44.98 -28.76
C ASN A 239 21.45 44.37 -28.22
N ASN A 240 22.19 45.05 -27.34
CA ASN A 240 23.40 44.48 -26.73
C ASN A 240 23.09 43.27 -25.82
N GLN A 241 21.96 43.29 -25.11
CA GLN A 241 21.55 42.18 -24.25
C GLN A 241 21.11 40.93 -25.04
N PHE A 242 20.45 41.11 -26.19
CA PHE A 242 19.84 40.01 -26.94
C PHE A 242 20.57 39.64 -28.25
N ASN A 243 21.45 40.49 -28.81
CA ASN A 243 22.20 40.18 -30.04
C ASN A 243 23.36 39.19 -29.85
N GLU A 244 24.01 39.18 -28.68
CA GLU A 244 25.00 38.13 -28.36
C GLU A 244 24.34 36.75 -28.17
N SER A 245 23.05 36.72 -27.86
CA SER A 245 22.26 35.50 -27.65
C SER A 245 21.62 34.98 -28.94
N THR A 246 21.13 35.87 -29.81
CA THR A 246 20.42 35.51 -31.05
C THR A 246 21.34 34.88 -32.10
N THR A 247 22.62 35.23 -32.14
CA THR A 247 23.62 34.56 -33.00
C THR A 247 23.85 33.09 -32.63
N LYS A 248 23.61 32.68 -31.37
CA LYS A 248 23.60 31.26 -30.95
C LYS A 248 22.26 30.56 -31.18
N ILE A 249 21.17 31.32 -31.33
CA ILE A 249 19.80 30.76 -31.48
C ILE A 249 19.46 30.54 -32.96
N THR A 250 19.96 31.34 -33.89
CA THR A 250 19.74 31.11 -35.33
C THR A 250 20.34 29.80 -35.84
N ASP A 251 21.44 29.32 -35.25
CA ASP A 251 21.97 27.98 -35.56
C ASP A 251 21.13 26.84 -34.94
N ASN A 252 20.35 27.13 -33.88
CA ASN A 252 19.46 26.20 -33.19
C ASN A 252 18.02 26.18 -33.72
N ASN A 253 17.66 27.04 -34.67
CA ASN A 253 16.36 26.94 -35.37
C ASN A 253 16.29 25.70 -36.29
N ASN A 254 17.40 24.98 -36.46
CA ASN A 254 17.43 23.59 -36.92
C ASN A 254 17.17 22.60 -35.77
N LEU A 255 16.25 22.92 -34.85
CA LEU A 255 15.53 21.90 -34.08
C LEU A 255 14.75 21.07 -35.09
N THR A 256 15.42 20.10 -35.70
CA THR A 256 14.80 18.98 -36.40
C THR A 256 13.74 18.47 -35.47
N LEU A 257 12.47 18.77 -35.78
CA LEU A 257 11.33 18.45 -34.95
C LEU A 257 11.36 16.93 -34.74
N SER A 258 11.85 16.47 -33.59
CA SER A 258 11.94 15.06 -33.28
C SER A 258 10.52 14.51 -33.22
N SER A 259 10.03 13.93 -34.31
CA SER A 259 8.70 13.34 -34.33
C SER A 259 8.77 11.96 -33.69
N TYR A 260 8.41 11.87 -32.42
CA TYR A 260 8.34 10.59 -31.71
C TYR A 260 7.07 9.84 -32.11
N LYS A 261 7.21 8.58 -32.55
CA LYS A 261 6.08 7.68 -32.81
C LYS A 261 6.14 6.49 -31.86
N LEU A 262 5.18 6.42 -30.95
CA LEU A 262 5.03 5.28 -30.06
C LEU A 262 4.34 4.13 -30.80
N SER A 263 4.99 2.97 -30.85
CA SER A 263 4.41 1.74 -31.39
C SER A 263 4.36 0.70 -30.28
N ILE A 264 3.17 0.45 -29.74
CA ILE A 264 2.96 -0.55 -28.69
C ILE A 264 2.44 -1.83 -29.34
N LYS A 265 3.15 -2.94 -29.11
CA LYS A 265 2.60 -4.28 -29.32
C LYS A 265 2.11 -4.81 -27.99
N GLN A 266 0.98 -5.52 -28.00
CA GLN A 266 0.52 -6.20 -26.80
C GLN A 266 1.59 -7.21 -26.37
N PRO A 267 2.02 -7.22 -25.09
CA PRO A 267 2.97 -8.21 -24.60
C PRO A 267 2.40 -9.62 -24.79
N ASP A 268 3.24 -10.55 -25.21
CA ASP A 268 2.90 -11.97 -25.16
C ASP A 268 3.01 -12.45 -23.71
N PHE A 269 1.88 -12.43 -23.00
CA PHE A 269 1.83 -12.85 -21.61
C PHE A 269 2.13 -14.34 -21.44
N ASN A 270 1.96 -15.18 -22.47
CA ASN A 270 2.33 -16.60 -22.36
C ASN A 270 3.85 -16.76 -22.32
N GLN A 271 4.56 -16.03 -23.18
CA GLN A 271 6.02 -15.99 -23.16
C GLN A 271 6.53 -15.37 -21.84
N LEU A 272 5.92 -14.29 -21.38
CA LEU A 272 6.28 -13.66 -20.11
C LEU A 272 6.05 -14.60 -18.91
N ASN A 273 4.91 -15.30 -18.87
CA ASN A 273 4.62 -16.29 -17.84
C ASN A 273 5.67 -17.40 -17.86
N SER A 274 6.05 -17.90 -19.04
CA SER A 274 7.12 -18.90 -19.17
C SER A 274 8.46 -18.39 -18.63
N ILE A 275 8.79 -17.11 -18.82
CA ILE A 275 10.02 -16.51 -18.27
C ILE A 275 9.92 -16.40 -16.75
N ILE A 276 8.77 -15.97 -16.22
CA ILE A 276 8.55 -15.84 -14.78
C ILE A 276 8.67 -17.21 -14.11
N GLU A 277 7.99 -18.24 -14.63
CA GLU A 277 8.02 -19.61 -14.12
C GLU A 277 9.43 -20.23 -14.16
N GLN A 278 10.26 -19.86 -15.15
CA GLN A 278 11.66 -20.27 -15.21
C GLN A 278 12.55 -19.47 -14.25
N SER A 279 12.18 -18.23 -13.93
CA SER A 279 12.97 -17.33 -13.08
C SER A 279 12.77 -17.57 -11.58
N ILE A 280 11.57 -17.97 -11.18
CA ILE A 280 11.22 -18.23 -9.79
C ILE A 280 10.20 -19.35 -9.71
N LYS A 281 10.49 -20.32 -8.84
CA LYS A 281 9.62 -21.45 -8.58
C LYS A 281 9.57 -21.72 -7.09
N LEU A 282 8.37 -21.88 -6.55
CA LEU A 282 8.16 -22.30 -5.17
C LEU A 282 7.82 -23.79 -5.16
N ASP A 283 8.79 -24.61 -4.79
CA ASP A 283 8.59 -26.04 -4.60
C ASP A 283 8.21 -26.32 -3.15
N ASN A 284 7.05 -26.93 -2.93
CA ASN A 284 6.69 -27.46 -1.62
C ASN A 284 7.41 -28.80 -1.43
N ILE A 285 8.62 -28.75 -0.88
CA ILE A 285 9.34 -29.96 -0.49
C ILE A 285 8.66 -30.47 0.78
N GLU A 286 7.69 -31.37 0.62
CA GLU A 286 7.21 -32.16 1.75
C GLU A 286 8.41 -32.86 2.38
N SER A 287 8.60 -32.65 3.68
CA SER A 287 9.67 -33.29 4.43
C SER A 287 9.54 -34.81 4.29
N THR A 288 10.46 -35.41 3.54
CA THR A 288 10.61 -36.87 3.40
C THR A 288 11.11 -37.46 4.71
N GLU A 289 10.27 -37.49 5.73
CA GLU A 289 10.41 -38.33 6.93
C GLU A 289 9.21 -39.26 7.12
N SER A 290 8.48 -39.57 6.03
CA SER A 290 7.53 -40.68 6.05
C SER A 290 7.82 -41.68 4.94
N ILE A 291 8.08 -42.89 5.42
CA ILE A 291 8.26 -44.20 4.81
C ILE A 291 7.52 -44.36 3.46
N ASN A 292 8.28 -44.79 2.46
CA ASN A 292 7.88 -45.50 1.24
C ASN A 292 6.40 -45.91 1.16
N THR A 293 5.59 -45.14 0.44
CA THR A 293 4.54 -45.71 -0.40
C THR A 293 4.42 -44.89 -1.67
N THR A 294 4.96 -45.44 -2.75
CA THR A 294 4.69 -45.05 -4.13
C THR A 294 3.19 -44.99 -4.39
N SER A 295 2.66 -43.81 -4.67
CA SER A 295 1.47 -43.63 -5.49
C SER A 295 1.57 -42.31 -6.24
N ILE A 296 1.51 -42.47 -7.55
CA ILE A 296 1.76 -41.51 -8.62
C ILE A 296 0.54 -40.57 -8.77
N THR A 297 0.84 -39.28 -8.93
CA THR A 297 0.04 -38.17 -9.52
C THR A 297 -1.41 -37.98 -9.08
N ASN A 298 -1.70 -36.77 -8.58
CA ASN A 298 -2.51 -35.81 -9.35
C ASN A 298 -2.38 -34.41 -8.74
N ASN A 299 -1.89 -33.48 -9.57
CA ASN A 299 -1.97 -32.04 -9.33
C ASN A 299 -3.45 -31.66 -9.22
N ASN A 300 -3.87 -31.19 -8.05
CA ASN A 300 -5.04 -30.32 -7.96
C ASN A 300 -4.69 -29.20 -7.00
N ASP A 301 -4.68 -27.98 -7.54
CA ASP A 301 -4.71 -26.75 -6.78
C ASP A 301 -5.77 -26.89 -5.71
N ASN A 302 -5.38 -26.83 -4.43
CA ASN A 302 -6.31 -26.71 -3.32
C ASN A 302 -6.94 -25.32 -3.35
N LYS A 303 -7.78 -25.03 -4.35
CA LYS A 303 -8.63 -23.84 -4.43
C LYS A 303 -9.64 -23.93 -3.31
N GLN A 304 -9.36 -23.22 -2.23
CA GLN A 304 -10.29 -23.10 -1.11
C GLN A 304 -11.47 -22.25 -1.57
N SER A 305 -12.64 -22.85 -1.60
CA SER A 305 -13.87 -22.16 -2.01
C SER A 305 -14.60 -21.70 -0.75
N TYR A 306 -15.23 -20.52 -0.83
CA TYR A 306 -15.94 -19.90 0.28
C TYR A 306 -17.38 -19.62 -0.12
N ILE A 307 -18.33 -19.92 0.77
CA ILE A 307 -19.70 -19.44 0.69
C ILE A 307 -19.87 -18.41 1.79
N PHE A 308 -20.13 -17.17 1.42
CA PHE A 308 -20.38 -16.08 2.36
C PHE A 308 -21.85 -15.70 2.29
N THR A 309 -22.53 -15.72 3.43
CA THR A 309 -23.93 -15.30 3.56
C THR A 309 -24.10 -14.34 4.72
N THR A 310 -24.99 -13.37 4.57
CA THR A 310 -25.34 -12.40 5.61
C THR A 310 -26.73 -12.69 6.15
N HIS A 311 -26.94 -12.41 7.43
CA HIS A 311 -28.20 -12.58 8.15
C HIS A 311 -28.65 -11.22 8.68
N THR A 312 -29.93 -10.91 8.52
CA THR A 312 -30.50 -9.62 8.94
C THR A 312 -30.29 -9.29 10.42
N SER A 313 -30.26 -10.30 11.30
CA SER A 313 -30.14 -10.12 12.76
C SER A 313 -29.03 -10.93 13.43
N LYS A 314 -28.37 -11.85 12.71
CA LYS A 314 -27.42 -12.82 13.30
C LYS A 314 -26.01 -12.75 12.75
N GLY A 315 -25.71 -11.71 11.99
CA GLY A 315 -24.36 -11.47 11.51
C GLY A 315 -24.10 -12.02 10.11
N ALA A 316 -22.94 -12.66 9.90
CA ALA A 316 -22.61 -13.33 8.65
C ALA A 316 -22.00 -14.70 8.93
N THR A 317 -22.19 -15.61 7.98
CA THR A 317 -21.62 -16.95 8.01
C THR A 317 -20.68 -17.10 6.83
N LEU A 318 -19.44 -17.49 7.11
CA LEU A 318 -18.48 -17.92 6.12
C LEU A 318 -18.36 -19.46 6.22
N ILE A 319 -18.71 -20.14 5.14
CA ILE A 319 -18.57 -21.59 5.02
C ILE A 319 -17.36 -21.85 4.12
N ILE A 320 -16.39 -22.59 4.65
CA ILE A 320 -15.20 -22.99 3.90
C ILE A 320 -15.49 -24.36 3.28
N THR A 321 -15.52 -24.44 1.96
CA THR A 321 -15.69 -25.70 1.23
C THR A 321 -14.32 -26.16 0.75
N ASN A 322 -13.81 -27.24 1.34
CA ASN A 322 -12.59 -27.91 0.89
C ASN A 322 -12.94 -28.92 -0.20
N ASN A 323 -12.40 -28.75 -1.41
CA ASN A 323 -12.54 -29.68 -2.53
C ASN A 323 -11.65 -30.93 -2.38
N ASN A 324 -11.60 -31.54 -1.19
CA ASN A 324 -10.91 -32.81 -1.04
C ASN A 324 -11.90 -33.93 -1.30
N SER A 325 -11.70 -34.67 -2.40
CA SER A 325 -12.55 -35.77 -2.90
C SER A 325 -12.64 -36.98 -1.96
N ASN A 326 -11.94 -36.97 -0.83
CA ASN A 326 -12.13 -37.97 0.22
C ASN A 326 -13.25 -37.54 1.17
N SER A 327 -14.38 -38.25 1.04
CA SER A 327 -15.57 -38.28 1.89
C SER A 327 -15.30 -37.96 3.37
N LYS A 328 -15.39 -36.67 3.71
CA LYS A 328 -15.82 -36.06 4.99
C LYS A 328 -15.64 -34.55 4.82
N SER A 329 -16.64 -33.90 4.23
CA SER A 329 -16.72 -32.43 4.23
C SER A 329 -16.79 -31.95 5.68
N LYS A 330 -15.66 -31.50 6.24
CA LYS A 330 -15.67 -30.74 7.49
C LYS A 330 -16.20 -29.35 7.15
N SER A 331 -17.51 -29.18 7.22
CA SER A 331 -18.11 -27.85 7.26
C SER A 331 -17.74 -27.22 8.61
N ILE A 332 -16.75 -26.34 8.60
CA ILE A 332 -16.50 -25.46 9.74
C ILE A 332 -17.46 -24.28 9.53
N GLU A 333 -18.58 -24.30 10.24
CA GLU A 333 -19.39 -23.10 10.41
C GLU A 333 -18.63 -22.19 11.38
N HIS A 334 -18.11 -21.08 10.85
CA HIS A 334 -17.63 -19.99 11.68
C HIS A 334 -18.55 -18.80 11.52
N ILE A 335 -19.21 -18.45 12.63
CA ILE A 335 -20.08 -17.29 12.75
C ILE A 335 -19.21 -16.14 13.25
N GLY A 336 -18.90 -15.20 12.36
CA GLY A 336 -18.26 -13.95 12.74
C GLY A 336 -19.27 -13.08 13.48
N ASP A 337 -18.96 -12.70 14.71
CA ASP A 337 -19.85 -11.89 15.55
C ASP A 337 -19.93 -10.45 14.98
N ILE A 338 -21.07 -10.06 14.42
CA ILE A 338 -21.29 -8.71 13.86
C ILE A 338 -21.59 -7.72 14.99
N LYS A 339 -20.55 -7.29 15.70
CA LYS A 339 -20.68 -6.28 16.76
C LYS A 339 -20.51 -4.84 16.26
N VAL A 340 -19.80 -4.64 15.15
CA VAL A 340 -19.37 -3.31 14.68
C VAL A 340 -20.32 -2.70 13.63
N ILE A 341 -21.02 -3.54 12.85
CA ILE A 341 -21.89 -3.08 11.77
C ILE A 341 -23.34 -3.49 12.02
N LYS A 342 -24.31 -2.71 11.51
CA LYS A 342 -25.73 -3.07 11.59
C LYS A 342 -26.05 -4.02 10.43
N GLY A 343 -26.70 -5.15 10.71
CA GLY A 343 -27.19 -6.05 9.65
C GLY A 343 -28.15 -5.35 8.68
N ASP A 344 -28.22 -5.83 7.45
CA ASP A 344 -29.16 -5.36 6.42
C ASP A 344 -29.52 -6.54 5.48
N SER A 345 -30.55 -6.38 4.66
CA SER A 345 -30.94 -7.35 3.63
C SER A 345 -30.55 -6.87 2.23
N ASN A 346 -30.47 -7.79 1.26
CA ASN A 346 -30.17 -7.50 -0.15
C ASN A 346 -28.91 -6.64 -0.34
N MET A 347 -27.87 -6.93 0.44
CA MET A 347 -26.56 -6.30 0.28
C MET A 347 -25.87 -6.89 -0.94
N SER A 348 -25.27 -6.03 -1.76
CA SER A 348 -24.37 -6.51 -2.82
C SER A 348 -23.01 -6.83 -2.23
N VAL A 349 -22.40 -7.93 -2.66
CA VAL A 349 -21.12 -8.41 -2.12
C VAL A 349 -20.09 -8.59 -3.22
N CYS A 350 -18.83 -8.23 -2.94
CA CYS A 350 -17.71 -8.52 -3.83
C CYS A 350 -16.43 -8.85 -3.07
N TYR A 351 -15.66 -9.79 -3.61
CA TYR A 351 -14.36 -10.19 -3.07
C TYR A 351 -13.24 -9.48 -3.82
N ASP A 352 -12.23 -9.00 -3.10
CA ASP A 352 -11.08 -8.29 -3.67
C ASP A 352 -10.00 -9.19 -4.29
N GLY A 353 -10.14 -10.52 -4.13
CA GLY A 353 -9.13 -11.48 -4.57
C GLY A 353 -8.00 -11.68 -3.56
N GLN A 354 -8.07 -11.07 -2.38
CA GLN A 354 -7.05 -11.13 -1.33
C GLN A 354 -7.67 -11.60 -0.02
N ASP A 355 -8.09 -10.68 0.85
CA ASP A 355 -8.56 -10.99 2.20
C ASP A 355 -9.78 -10.20 2.63
N HIS A 356 -10.40 -9.39 1.76
CA HIS A 356 -11.59 -8.62 2.09
C HIS A 356 -12.79 -8.95 1.20
N ILE A 357 -13.93 -9.18 1.86
CA ILE A 357 -15.25 -9.19 1.22
C ILE A 357 -15.92 -7.86 1.53
N TYR A 358 -16.28 -7.12 0.50
CA TYR A 358 -16.97 -5.85 0.60
C TYR A 358 -18.48 -6.07 0.56
N LEU A 359 -19.21 -5.35 1.41
CA LEU A 359 -20.66 -5.33 1.48
C LEU A 359 -21.14 -3.91 1.17
N VAL A 360 -21.85 -3.76 0.06
CA VAL A 360 -22.21 -2.46 -0.52
C VAL A 360 -23.71 -2.25 -0.41
N ASN A 361 -24.10 -1.29 0.42
CA ASN A 361 -25.48 -0.92 0.73
C ASN A 361 -26.34 -2.13 1.16
N GLY A 362 -27.63 -1.89 1.38
CA GLY A 362 -28.66 -2.89 1.57
C GLY A 362 -30.04 -2.25 1.40
N LEU A 363 -31.10 -3.01 1.67
CA LEU A 363 -32.47 -2.58 1.49
C LEU A 363 -32.82 -1.37 2.37
N TYR A 364 -32.33 -1.36 3.61
CA TYR A 364 -32.65 -0.30 4.58
C TYR A 364 -31.53 0.75 4.72
N ILE A 365 -30.28 0.43 4.33
CA ILE A 365 -29.12 1.32 4.45
C ILE A 365 -28.46 1.50 3.08
N SER A 366 -28.70 2.65 2.44
CA SER A 366 -28.32 2.91 1.04
C SER A 366 -27.08 3.79 0.86
N ASN A 367 -26.30 4.03 1.92
CA ASN A 367 -25.15 4.94 1.90
C ASN A 367 -23.92 4.40 2.62
N ARG A 368 -23.65 3.09 2.52
CA ARG A 368 -22.63 2.41 3.33
C ARG A 368 -21.86 1.38 2.53
N ILE A 369 -20.55 1.33 2.79
CA ILE A 369 -19.67 0.23 2.40
C ILE A 369 -19.02 -0.30 3.68
N ASP A 370 -19.30 -1.56 4.00
CA ASP A 370 -18.59 -2.30 5.05
C ASP A 370 -17.66 -3.32 4.39
N ARG A 371 -16.65 -3.80 5.12
CA ARG A 371 -15.82 -4.92 4.67
C ARG A 371 -15.60 -5.94 5.78
N PHE A 372 -15.44 -7.18 5.37
CA PHE A 372 -15.14 -8.33 6.22
C PHE A 372 -13.76 -8.85 5.89
N ASN A 373 -12.85 -8.84 6.86
CA ASN A 373 -11.52 -9.40 6.69
C ASN A 373 -11.53 -10.90 7.03
N ILE A 374 -11.26 -11.74 6.02
CA ILE A 374 -11.33 -13.21 6.10
C ILE A 374 -10.28 -13.77 7.06
N LYS A 375 -9.10 -13.15 7.16
CA LYS A 375 -8.01 -13.63 8.02
C LYS A 375 -8.28 -13.36 9.50
N THR A 376 -8.78 -12.17 9.81
CA THR A 376 -9.04 -11.73 11.19
C THR A 376 -10.45 -12.06 11.67
N MET A 377 -11.34 -12.46 10.75
CA MET A 377 -12.76 -12.74 11.01
C MET A 377 -13.51 -11.55 11.62
N LYS A 378 -13.18 -10.33 11.17
CA LYS A 378 -13.74 -9.08 11.71
C LYS A 378 -14.42 -8.24 10.63
N PHE A 379 -15.50 -7.59 11.03
CA PHE A 379 -16.16 -6.54 10.25
C PHE A 379 -15.61 -5.17 10.63
N GLU A 380 -15.51 -4.30 9.63
CA GLU A 380 -15.19 -2.90 9.80
C GLU A 380 -15.99 -2.04 8.82
N ARG A 381 -16.28 -0.81 9.23
CA ARG A 381 -16.91 0.17 8.35
C ARG A 381 -15.83 0.74 7.45
N TYR A 382 -15.97 0.53 6.14
CA TYR A 382 -14.97 0.97 5.17
C TYR A 382 -15.23 2.40 4.71
N HIS A 383 -16.47 2.72 4.29
CA HIS A 383 -16.80 4.03 3.76
C HIS A 383 -18.29 4.38 3.92
N ARG A 384 -18.62 5.67 3.96
CA ARG A 384 -20.01 6.16 3.95
C ARG A 384 -20.21 7.04 2.73
N LEU A 385 -21.14 6.65 1.86
CA LEU A 385 -21.41 7.34 0.61
C LEU A 385 -22.15 8.67 0.87
N ILE A 386 -21.84 9.68 0.06
CA ILE A 386 -22.52 10.98 0.09
C ILE A 386 -23.82 10.84 -0.73
N GLY A 387 -24.91 10.50 -0.06
CA GLY A 387 -26.23 10.29 -0.68
C GLY A 387 -26.74 8.84 -0.57
N GLY A 388 -28.04 8.65 -0.77
CA GLY A 388 -28.68 7.33 -0.77
C GLY A 388 -28.73 6.76 -2.18
N TYR A 389 -27.89 5.77 -2.47
CA TYR A 389 -27.76 5.17 -3.81
C TYR A 389 -28.71 3.99 -4.05
N GLY A 390 -29.66 3.78 -3.15
CA GLY A 390 -30.60 2.65 -3.18
C GLY A 390 -29.93 1.28 -3.08
N MET A 391 -30.73 0.24 -3.34
CA MET A 391 -30.28 -1.14 -3.41
C MET A 391 -29.32 -1.32 -4.58
N GLN A 392 -28.25 -2.10 -4.38
CA GLN A 392 -27.30 -2.43 -5.45
C GLN A 392 -27.61 -3.81 -6.01
N VAL A 393 -27.59 -3.94 -7.34
CA VAL A 393 -27.82 -5.21 -8.04
C VAL A 393 -26.53 -6.04 -8.08
N SER A 394 -25.40 -5.37 -8.28
CA SER A 394 -24.10 -6.02 -8.41
C SER A 394 -22.99 -5.06 -8.02
N SER A 395 -21.95 -5.61 -7.40
CA SER A 395 -20.70 -4.90 -7.10
C SER A 395 -19.54 -5.78 -7.50
N MET A 396 -18.44 -5.17 -7.92
CA MET A 396 -17.24 -5.88 -8.33
C MET A 396 -16.00 -5.01 -8.09
N ILE A 397 -14.86 -5.65 -7.90
CA ILE A 397 -13.57 -4.96 -7.87
C ILE A 397 -12.89 -5.16 -9.22
N PHE A 398 -12.48 -4.07 -9.84
CA PHE A 398 -11.74 -4.09 -11.09
C PHE A 398 -10.61 -3.07 -11.02
N LYS A 399 -9.37 -3.51 -11.27
CA LYS A 399 -8.15 -2.67 -11.21
C LYS A 399 -8.03 -1.85 -9.91
N GLY A 400 -8.33 -2.47 -8.77
CA GLY A 400 -8.24 -1.85 -7.45
C GLY A 400 -9.39 -0.89 -7.09
N SER A 401 -10.36 -0.70 -7.98
CA SER A 401 -11.53 0.16 -7.76
C SER A 401 -12.79 -0.69 -7.55
N LEU A 402 -13.65 -0.26 -6.61
CA LEU A 402 -14.95 -0.88 -6.38
C LEU A 402 -16.00 -0.22 -7.28
N TYR A 403 -16.62 -1.01 -8.14
CA TYR A 403 -17.73 -0.62 -8.99
C TYR A 403 -19.02 -1.22 -8.42
N SER A 404 -20.12 -0.47 -8.50
CA SER A 404 -21.44 -0.95 -8.07
C SER A 404 -22.54 -0.39 -8.96
N VAL A 405 -23.53 -1.22 -9.28
CA VAL A 405 -24.68 -0.86 -10.12
C VAL A 405 -25.93 -0.81 -9.24
N SER A 406 -26.58 0.35 -9.18
CA SER A 406 -27.80 0.53 -8.40
C SER A 406 -29.03 0.04 -9.16
N TYR A 407 -29.97 -0.52 -8.40
CA TYR A 407 -31.32 -0.78 -8.88
C TYR A 407 -32.08 0.55 -8.87
N LYS A 408 -32.38 1.09 -10.06
CA LYS A 408 -33.27 2.23 -10.20
C LYS A 408 -34.59 1.73 -10.75
N VAL A 409 -35.67 1.85 -9.97
CA VAL A 409 -37.02 1.69 -10.50
C VAL A 409 -37.22 2.84 -11.49
N LEU A 410 -37.41 2.51 -12.76
CA LEU A 410 -37.93 3.49 -13.71
C LEU A 410 -39.36 3.80 -13.25
N GLU A 411 -39.58 5.02 -12.77
CA GLU A 411 -40.94 5.52 -12.60
C GLU A 411 -41.58 5.53 -13.99
N SER A 412 -42.49 4.58 -14.22
CA SER A 412 -43.27 4.41 -15.44
C SER A 412 -44.48 5.32 -15.46
#